data_AF-A0A954YAV7-F1
#
_entry.id   AF-A0A954YAV7-F1
#
_cell.length_a   1.000
_cell.length_b   1.000
_cell.length_c   1.000
_cell.angle_alpha   90.00
_cell.angle_beta   90.00
_cell.angle_gamma   90.00
#
_symmetry.space_group_name_H-M   'P 1'
#
loop_
_entity.id
_entity.type
_entity.pdbx_description
1 polymer ?
#
loop_
_entity_poly.entity_id
_entity_poly.type
_entity_poly.pdbx_seq_one_letter_code
_entity_poly.pdbx_strand_id
1 'polypeptide(L)'
;MSDLETLRAAAESLLLTDEGPLAGDRWLWEHSLRVADYCAILINAPEVAHDLPSLDPILVAAWFYSAGWAIQAQDGQVGRWQVLGRPTNDLQRELALNAMLERAGNLASTNIVQYAAAIIRSSADRDTDIPEALVLAEAVSLDEIGLLYSLRQFRQYQAEGRPLSQFIDTWQRQQEYKYWETRIRDGLRFECSRAIARQRIAAVDEMMTGLRNAITGQDLKAMIE
;
A
#
# COMPACT_ATOMS: atom_id res chain seq x y z
N MET A 1 -15.41 21.56 -10.99
CA MET A 1 -14.57 20.45 -10.54
C MET A 1 -13.18 21.03 -10.38
N SER A 2 -12.55 20.89 -9.23
CA SER A 2 -11.18 21.39 -9.02
C SER A 2 -10.19 20.58 -9.88
N ASP A 3 -9.01 21.14 -10.17
CA ASP A 3 -7.93 20.42 -10.84
C ASP A 3 -7.62 19.11 -10.12
N LEU A 4 -7.63 19.14 -8.79
CA LEU A 4 -7.36 17.99 -7.93
C LEU A 4 -8.43 16.89 -8.06
N GLU A 5 -9.72 17.25 -8.12
CA GLU A 5 -10.81 16.29 -8.39
C GLU A 5 -10.66 15.65 -9.79
N THR A 6 -10.23 16.44 -10.77
CA THR A 6 -10.00 15.96 -12.14
C THR A 6 -8.83 14.98 -12.19
N LEU A 7 -7.73 15.27 -11.48
CA LEU A 7 -6.59 14.37 -11.33
C LEU A 7 -6.96 13.08 -10.60
N ARG A 8 -7.77 13.17 -9.55
CA ARG A 8 -8.28 12.02 -8.80
C ARG A 8 -9.10 11.10 -9.72
N ALA A 9 -10.03 11.66 -10.49
CA ALA A 9 -10.84 10.91 -11.45
C ALA A 9 -9.97 10.26 -12.54
N ALA A 10 -8.91 10.93 -12.99
CA ALA A 10 -7.96 10.35 -13.94
C ALA A 10 -7.22 9.13 -13.35
N ALA A 11 -6.74 9.23 -12.11
CA ALA A 11 -6.12 8.11 -11.40
C ALA A 11 -7.10 6.96 -11.18
N GLU A 12 -8.34 7.26 -10.76
CA GLU A 12 -9.40 6.26 -10.59
C GLU A 12 -9.66 5.50 -11.89
N SER A 13 -9.77 6.19 -13.02
CA SER A 13 -9.99 5.57 -14.34
C SER A 13 -8.85 4.66 -14.79
N LEU A 14 -7.63 4.90 -14.28
CA LEU A 14 -6.45 4.12 -14.59
C LEU A 14 -6.35 2.87 -13.72
N LEU A 15 -6.77 2.97 -12.46
CA LEU A 15 -6.67 1.90 -11.47
C LEU A 15 -7.89 0.99 -11.41
N LEU A 16 -9.06 1.48 -11.84
CA LEU A 16 -10.25 0.70 -12.08
C LEU A 16 -10.29 0.32 -13.56
N THR A 17 -10.12 -0.97 -13.86
CA THR A 17 -10.32 -1.45 -15.22
C THR A 17 -11.67 -2.16 -15.29
N ASP A 18 -12.46 -1.84 -16.31
CA ASP A 18 -13.68 -2.57 -16.63
C ASP A 18 -13.39 -3.78 -17.54
N GLU A 19 -12.17 -3.87 -18.05
CA GLU A 19 -11.71 -4.88 -18.98
C GLU A 19 -10.44 -5.58 -18.48
N GLY A 20 -10.19 -6.78 -19.00
CA GLY A 20 -8.97 -7.54 -18.73
C GLY A 20 -8.92 -8.21 -17.35
N PRO A 21 -7.73 -8.67 -16.91
CA PRO A 21 -7.57 -9.44 -15.69
C PRO A 21 -8.00 -8.70 -14.41
N LEU A 22 -7.99 -7.37 -14.42
CA LEU A 22 -8.41 -6.52 -13.30
C LEU A 22 -9.89 -6.12 -13.33
N ALA A 23 -10.69 -6.64 -14.27
CA ALA A 23 -12.11 -6.29 -14.37
C ALA A 23 -12.85 -6.43 -13.02
N GLY A 24 -13.41 -5.31 -12.55
CA GLY A 24 -14.13 -5.22 -11.29
C GLY A 24 -13.27 -5.36 -10.03
N ASP A 25 -11.94 -5.32 -10.14
CA ASP A 25 -11.03 -5.22 -9.00
C ASP A 25 -10.86 -3.78 -8.53
N ARG A 26 -11.20 -3.52 -7.28
CA ARG A 26 -11.06 -2.20 -6.66
C ARG A 26 -9.83 -2.09 -5.78
N TRP A 27 -9.07 -3.16 -5.62
CA TRP A 27 -8.00 -3.24 -4.63
C TRP A 27 -6.92 -2.16 -4.82
N LEU A 28 -6.53 -1.90 -6.07
CA LEU A 28 -5.56 -0.85 -6.39
C LEU A 28 -6.09 0.54 -6.05
N TRP A 29 -7.33 0.83 -6.42
CA TRP A 29 -7.94 2.12 -6.15
C TRP A 29 -8.13 2.35 -4.66
N GLU A 30 -8.65 1.36 -3.93
CA GLU A 30 -8.81 1.44 -2.48
C GLU A 30 -7.47 1.59 -1.75
N HIS A 31 -6.40 0.94 -2.23
CA HIS A 31 -5.06 1.15 -1.72
C HIS A 31 -4.59 2.59 -1.93
N SER A 32 -4.71 3.11 -3.16
CA SER A 32 -4.34 4.50 -3.47
C SER A 32 -5.11 5.52 -2.62
N LEU A 33 -6.40 5.29 -2.34
CA LEU A 33 -7.19 6.14 -1.45
C LEU A 33 -6.67 6.11 -0.01
N ARG A 34 -6.44 4.92 0.56
CA ARG A 34 -5.91 4.80 1.93
C ARG A 34 -4.52 5.41 2.08
N VAL A 35 -3.65 5.23 1.08
CA VAL A 35 -2.31 5.86 1.08
C VAL A 35 -2.44 7.38 1.04
N ALA A 36 -3.33 7.93 0.22
CA ALA A 36 -3.59 9.37 0.19
C ALA A 36 -4.11 9.90 1.53
N ASP A 37 -5.05 9.18 2.18
CA ASP A 37 -5.55 9.52 3.51
C ASP A 37 -4.43 9.48 4.56
N TYR A 38 -3.56 8.47 4.50
CA TYR A 38 -2.42 8.36 5.40
C TYR A 38 -1.42 9.50 5.18
N CYS A 39 -1.15 9.90 3.94
CA CYS A 39 -0.33 11.07 3.64
C CYS A 39 -0.91 12.35 4.26
N ALA A 40 -2.22 12.57 4.12
CA ALA A 40 -2.90 13.73 4.69
C ALA A 40 -2.82 13.80 6.22
N ILE A 41 -2.71 12.65 6.89
CA ILE A 41 -2.50 12.57 8.34
C ILE A 41 -1.01 12.80 8.67
N LEU A 42 -0.11 12.07 8.00
CA LEU A 42 1.33 12.02 8.29
C LEU A 42 2.07 13.31 7.94
N ILE A 43 1.50 14.18 7.09
CA ILE A 43 2.05 15.51 6.83
C ILE A 43 2.19 16.36 8.10
N ASN A 44 1.40 16.06 9.13
CA ASN A 44 1.42 16.72 10.44
C ASN A 44 2.30 15.99 11.47
N ALA A 45 3.05 14.96 11.05
CA ALA A 45 3.95 14.24 11.94
C ALA A 45 5.07 15.17 12.46
N PRO A 46 5.50 15.04 13.72
CA PRO A 46 6.60 15.85 14.28
C PRO A 46 7.88 15.80 13.45
N GLU A 47 8.13 14.68 12.77
CA GLU A 47 9.28 14.45 11.90
C GLU A 47 9.28 15.30 10.61
N VAL A 48 8.15 15.89 10.24
CA VAL A 48 7.95 16.66 8.99
C VAL A 48 7.92 18.18 9.27
N ALA A 49 7.90 18.59 10.55
CA ALA A 49 7.39 19.87 11.04
C ALA A 49 8.16 21.15 10.65
N HIS A 50 9.23 21.09 9.86
CA HIS A 50 10.07 22.25 9.58
C HIS A 50 9.65 23.05 8.34
N ASP A 51 9.07 22.40 7.33
CA ASP A 51 8.48 23.06 6.17
C ASP A 51 7.22 22.28 5.79
N LEU A 52 6.04 22.89 6.02
CA LEU A 52 4.76 22.21 5.75
C LEU A 52 4.70 21.84 4.26
N PRO A 53 4.76 20.55 3.94
CA PRO A 53 4.75 20.11 2.56
C PRO A 53 3.45 20.54 1.87
N SER A 54 3.49 20.74 0.56
CA SER A 54 2.23 20.99 -0.16
C SER A 54 1.47 19.67 -0.24
N LEU A 55 0.22 19.63 0.23
CA LEU A 55 -0.57 18.40 0.25
C LEU A 55 -0.95 17.94 -1.16
N ASP A 56 -1.27 18.86 -2.07
CA ASP A 56 -1.80 18.52 -3.40
C ASP A 56 -0.86 17.61 -4.21
N PRO A 57 0.45 17.92 -4.36
CA PRO A 57 1.40 17.04 -5.04
C PRO A 57 1.53 15.66 -4.38
N ILE A 58 1.43 15.57 -3.05
CA ILE A 58 1.48 14.28 -2.33
C ILE A 58 0.24 13.45 -2.64
N LEU A 59 -0.95 14.05 -2.64
CA LEU A 59 -2.19 13.35 -2.97
C LEU A 59 -2.16 12.81 -4.40
N VAL A 60 -1.71 13.63 -5.35
CA VAL A 60 -1.53 13.21 -6.75
C VAL A 60 -0.54 12.05 -6.84
N ALA A 61 0.61 12.17 -6.16
CA ALA A 61 1.60 11.10 -6.10
C ALA A 61 1.02 9.80 -5.52
N ALA A 62 0.27 9.88 -4.42
CA ALA A 62 -0.37 8.75 -3.77
C ALA A 62 -1.42 8.07 -4.67
N TRP A 63 -2.25 8.85 -5.37
CA TRP A 63 -3.25 8.29 -6.26
C TRP A 63 -2.64 7.52 -7.43
N PHE A 64 -1.58 8.06 -8.03
CA PHE A 64 -0.92 7.42 -9.17
C PHE A 64 0.15 6.39 -8.79
N TYR A 65 0.58 6.31 -7.53
CA TYR A 65 1.68 5.44 -7.08
C TYR A 65 1.53 3.97 -7.54
N SER A 66 0.29 3.48 -7.57
CA SER A 66 -0.01 2.10 -7.96
C SER A 66 -0.31 1.89 -9.44
N ALA A 67 -0.22 2.92 -10.29
CA ALA A 67 -0.53 2.83 -11.71
C ALA A 67 0.36 1.82 -12.45
N GLY A 68 1.62 1.66 -12.05
CA GLY A 68 2.50 0.65 -12.64
C GLY A 68 2.00 -0.79 -12.45
N TRP A 69 1.31 -1.07 -11.34
CA TRP A 69 0.66 -2.37 -11.14
C TRP A 69 -0.53 -2.58 -12.07
N ALA A 70 -1.35 -1.55 -12.29
CA ALA A 70 -2.48 -1.61 -13.21
C ALA A 70 -2.00 -1.91 -14.64
N ILE A 71 -0.96 -1.20 -15.10
CA ILE A 71 -0.37 -1.40 -16.43
C ILE A 71 0.15 -2.84 -16.58
N GLN A 72 0.96 -3.34 -15.64
CA GLN A 72 1.48 -4.71 -15.74
C GLN A 72 0.38 -5.77 -15.75
N ALA A 73 -0.72 -5.53 -15.03
CA ALA A 73 -1.84 -6.45 -15.02
C ALA A 73 -2.66 -6.40 -16.31
N GLN A 74 -2.85 -5.22 -16.90
CA GLN A 74 -3.48 -5.04 -18.21
C GLN A 74 -2.66 -5.73 -19.31
N ASP A 75 -1.34 -5.65 -19.24
CA ASP A 75 -0.41 -6.32 -20.16
C ASP A 75 -0.29 -7.83 -19.91
N GLY A 76 -1.00 -8.38 -18.92
CA GLY A 76 -0.96 -9.81 -18.57
C GLY A 76 0.36 -10.27 -17.93
N GLN A 77 1.25 -9.35 -17.54
CA GLN A 77 2.52 -9.66 -16.89
C GLN A 77 2.33 -10.12 -15.44
N VAL A 78 1.26 -9.66 -14.79
CA VAL A 78 0.87 -10.08 -13.44
C VAL A 78 -0.61 -10.42 -13.39
N GLY A 79 -0.94 -11.48 -12.66
CA GLY A 79 -2.33 -11.84 -12.38
C GLY A 79 -2.97 -10.87 -11.40
N ARG A 80 -4.31 -10.78 -11.46
CA ARG A 80 -5.14 -9.94 -10.57
C ARG A 80 -4.79 -10.10 -9.09
N TRP A 81 -4.55 -11.32 -8.65
CA TRP A 81 -4.24 -11.70 -7.27
C TRP A 81 -2.78 -11.43 -6.87
N GLN A 82 -1.89 -11.14 -7.83
CA GLN A 82 -0.47 -10.83 -7.59
C GLN A 82 -0.23 -9.33 -7.38
N VAL A 83 -1.19 -8.50 -7.76
CA VAL A 83 -1.09 -7.05 -7.63
C VAL A 83 -0.89 -6.65 -6.17
N LEU A 84 0.14 -5.84 -5.92
CA LEU A 84 0.61 -5.44 -4.60
C LEU A 84 1.02 -6.62 -3.68
N GLY A 85 1.15 -7.84 -4.19
CA GLY A 85 1.59 -9.02 -3.44
C GLY A 85 3.07 -8.97 -3.04
N ARG A 86 3.84 -8.09 -3.70
CA ARG A 86 5.21 -7.70 -3.37
C ARG A 86 5.30 -6.17 -3.31
N PRO A 87 6.34 -5.60 -2.64
CA PRO A 87 6.58 -4.17 -2.66
C PRO A 87 6.72 -3.63 -4.08
N THR A 88 6.26 -2.40 -4.31
CA THR A 88 6.45 -1.70 -5.59
C THR A 88 7.95 -1.53 -5.88
N ASN A 89 8.40 -1.99 -7.05
CA ASN A 89 9.80 -1.89 -7.47
C ASN A 89 10.05 -0.69 -8.40
N ASP A 90 11.30 -0.49 -8.84
CA ASP A 90 11.68 0.64 -9.70
C ASP A 90 10.92 0.65 -11.03
N LEU A 91 10.77 -0.51 -11.67
CA LEU A 91 10.02 -0.62 -12.92
C LEU A 91 8.57 -0.14 -12.74
N GLN A 92 7.92 -0.56 -11.67
CA GLN A 92 6.52 -0.18 -11.39
C GLN A 92 6.41 1.31 -11.06
N ARG A 93 7.39 1.89 -10.36
CA ARG A 93 7.45 3.34 -10.15
C ARG A 93 7.59 4.09 -11.47
N GLU A 94 8.51 3.69 -12.34
CA GLU A 94 8.70 4.35 -13.64
C GLU A 94 7.45 4.22 -14.54
N LEU A 95 6.78 3.06 -14.53
CA LEU A 95 5.50 2.91 -15.21
C LEU A 95 4.42 3.83 -14.63
N ALA A 96 4.35 3.94 -13.30
CA ALA A 96 3.41 4.84 -12.63
C ALA A 96 3.67 6.31 -12.98
N LEU A 97 4.94 6.72 -13.01
CA LEU A 97 5.37 8.05 -13.40
C LEU A 97 4.95 8.40 -14.83
N ASN A 98 5.24 7.51 -15.78
CA ASN A 98 4.89 7.72 -17.18
C ASN A 98 3.37 7.85 -17.36
N ALA A 99 2.59 6.96 -16.73
CA ALA A 99 1.14 7.01 -16.80
C ALA A 99 0.57 8.28 -16.16
N MET A 100 1.14 8.71 -15.02
CA MET A 100 0.75 9.96 -14.39
C MET A 100 1.04 11.15 -15.30
N LEU A 101 2.25 11.26 -15.86
CA LEU A 101 2.61 12.37 -16.74
C LEU A 101 1.72 12.43 -17.98
N GLU A 102 1.40 11.28 -18.59
CA GLU A 102 0.51 11.19 -19.74
C GLU A 102 -0.91 11.65 -19.40
N ARG A 103 -1.46 11.21 -18.26
CA ARG A 103 -2.85 11.50 -17.88
C ARG A 103 -3.02 12.87 -17.25
N ALA A 104 -2.09 13.28 -16.40
CA ALA A 104 -2.17 14.50 -15.59
C ALA A 104 -1.59 15.74 -16.27
N GLY A 105 -0.69 15.58 -17.25
CA GLY A 105 0.10 16.67 -17.83
C GLY A 105 -0.72 17.83 -18.41
N ASN A 106 -1.95 17.56 -18.86
CA ASN A 106 -2.88 18.55 -19.41
C ASN A 106 -4.04 18.92 -18.46
N LEU A 107 -4.13 18.29 -17.28
CA LEU A 107 -5.27 18.42 -16.36
C LEU A 107 -5.00 19.36 -15.19
N ALA A 108 -3.74 19.70 -14.92
CA ALA A 108 -3.34 20.55 -13.81
C ALA A 108 -2.07 21.32 -14.13
N SER A 109 -1.66 22.22 -13.23
CA SER A 109 -0.41 22.96 -13.39
C SER A 109 0.80 22.02 -13.51
N THR A 110 1.72 22.36 -14.41
CA THR A 110 2.97 21.63 -14.61
C THR A 110 3.76 21.46 -13.31
N ASN A 111 3.70 22.45 -12.41
CA ASN A 111 4.39 22.40 -11.12
C ASN A 111 3.88 21.28 -10.22
N ILE A 112 2.57 21.11 -10.07
CA ILE A 112 2.00 20.04 -9.23
C ILE A 112 2.37 18.67 -9.80
N VAL A 113 2.20 18.49 -11.12
CA VAL A 113 2.43 17.19 -11.77
C VAL A 113 3.92 16.80 -11.74
N GLN A 114 4.82 17.74 -12.04
CA GLN A 114 6.26 17.49 -11.98
C GLN A 114 6.73 17.21 -10.55
N TYR A 115 6.17 17.92 -9.56
CA TYR A 115 6.55 17.68 -8.18
C TYR A 115 6.01 16.34 -7.66
N ALA A 116 4.77 15.97 -7.99
CA ALA A 116 4.25 14.63 -7.73
C ALA A 116 5.13 13.53 -8.35
N ALA A 117 5.69 13.76 -9.55
CA ALA A 117 6.61 12.83 -10.20
C ALA A 117 7.93 12.71 -9.42
N ALA A 118 8.47 13.82 -8.93
CA ALA A 118 9.65 13.81 -8.07
C ALA A 118 9.41 13.04 -6.75
N ILE A 119 8.22 13.19 -6.15
CA ILE A 119 7.80 12.49 -4.94
C ILE A 119 7.77 10.97 -5.17
N ILE A 120 7.07 10.49 -6.23
CA ILE A 120 7.00 9.05 -6.53
C ILE A 120 8.41 8.48 -6.76
N ARG A 121 9.25 9.16 -7.55
CA ARG A 121 10.62 8.70 -7.86
C ARG A 121 11.47 8.58 -6.60
N SER A 122 11.41 9.56 -5.72
CA SER A 122 12.28 9.65 -4.53
C SER A 122 11.75 8.86 -3.33
N SER A 123 10.49 8.39 -3.37
CA SER A 123 9.88 7.65 -2.25
C SER A 123 10.60 6.35 -1.86
N ALA A 124 11.34 5.73 -2.80
CA ALA A 124 12.13 4.55 -2.52
C ALA A 124 13.54 4.86 -1.98
N ASP A 125 13.99 6.09 -2.13
CA ASP A 125 15.29 6.53 -1.63
C ASP A 125 15.21 6.76 -0.11
N ARG A 126 16.12 6.11 0.63
CA ARG A 126 16.20 6.24 2.08
C ARG A 126 16.74 7.58 2.51
N ASP A 127 17.56 8.18 1.66
CA ASP A 127 18.33 9.39 1.93
C ASP A 127 17.73 10.62 1.22
N THR A 128 16.52 10.49 0.66
CA THR A 128 15.79 11.61 0.03
C THR A 128 15.65 12.78 1.00
N ASP A 129 15.92 13.98 0.49
CA ASP A 129 15.71 15.25 1.18
C ASP A 129 14.31 15.84 0.95
N ILE A 130 13.52 15.26 0.04
CA ILE A 130 12.13 15.65 -0.25
C ILE A 130 11.20 15.16 0.88
N PRO A 131 10.67 16.04 1.75
CA PRO A 131 9.82 15.64 2.88
C PRO A 131 8.54 14.94 2.44
N GLU A 132 7.92 15.38 1.34
CA GLU A 132 6.75 14.76 0.72
C GLU A 132 7.01 13.29 0.31
N ALA A 133 8.22 12.99 -0.17
CA ALA A 133 8.59 11.64 -0.57
C ALA A 133 8.73 10.72 0.66
N LEU A 134 9.22 11.26 1.79
CA LEU A 134 9.24 10.56 3.07
C LEU A 134 7.81 10.25 3.54
N VAL A 135 6.91 11.24 3.50
CA VAL A 135 5.50 11.06 3.86
C VAL A 135 4.83 9.97 3.02
N LEU A 136 5.03 9.99 1.70
CA LEU A 136 4.49 8.95 0.81
C LEU A 136 5.07 7.57 1.14
N ALA A 137 6.37 7.47 1.36
CA ALA A 137 7.04 6.22 1.70
C ALA A 137 6.51 5.62 3.02
N GLU A 138 6.27 6.46 4.04
CA GLU A 138 5.67 6.05 5.31
C GLU A 138 4.23 5.56 5.11
N ALA A 139 3.41 6.31 4.37
CA ALA A 139 2.02 5.97 4.08
C ALA A 139 1.89 4.61 3.37
N VAL A 140 2.68 4.40 2.31
CA VAL A 140 2.71 3.12 1.57
C VAL A 140 3.14 1.99 2.50
N SER A 141 4.22 2.18 3.26
CA SER A 141 4.74 1.16 4.17
C SER A 141 3.74 0.78 5.26
N LEU A 142 2.96 1.73 5.78
CA LEU A 142 1.90 1.46 6.74
C LEU A 142 0.75 0.65 6.15
N ASP A 143 0.33 0.90 4.90
CA ASP A 143 -0.72 0.09 4.24
C ASP A 143 -0.25 -1.35 3.96
N GLU A 144 1.07 -1.57 3.89
CA GLU A 144 1.69 -2.89 3.74
C GLU A 144 1.94 -3.63 5.06
N ILE A 145 1.46 -3.09 6.19
CA ILE A 145 1.61 -3.71 7.51
C ILE A 145 0.23 -3.91 8.15
N GLY A 146 0.02 -5.11 8.71
CA GLY A 146 -1.18 -5.44 9.47
C GLY A 146 -2.24 -6.21 8.68
N LEU A 147 -3.51 -5.95 9.01
CA LEU A 147 -4.63 -6.75 8.51
C LEU A 147 -4.78 -6.66 6.99
N LEU A 148 -4.61 -5.47 6.40
CA LEU A 148 -4.75 -5.27 4.95
C LEU A 148 -3.70 -6.07 4.17
N TYR A 149 -2.45 -6.10 4.64
CA TYR A 149 -1.43 -6.99 4.10
C TYR A 149 -1.85 -8.45 4.22
N SER A 150 -2.35 -8.86 5.39
CA SER A 150 -2.77 -10.24 5.64
C SER A 150 -3.91 -10.68 4.70
N LEU A 151 -4.90 -9.83 4.46
CA LEU A 151 -6.00 -10.09 3.52
C LEU A 151 -5.51 -10.19 2.07
N ARG A 152 -4.51 -9.39 1.69
CA ARG A 152 -3.87 -9.46 0.38
C ARG A 152 -3.14 -10.79 0.19
N GLN A 153 -2.39 -11.23 1.20
CA GLN A 153 -1.73 -12.53 1.20
C GLN A 153 -2.76 -13.67 1.16
N PHE A 154 -3.85 -13.57 1.94
CA PHE A 154 -4.92 -14.56 1.90
C PHE A 154 -5.55 -14.69 0.50
N ARG A 155 -5.77 -13.56 -0.18
CA ARG A 155 -6.24 -13.54 -1.57
C ARG A 155 -5.30 -14.29 -2.51
N GLN A 156 -3.99 -14.10 -2.38
CA GLN A 156 -3.00 -14.87 -3.14
C GLN A 156 -3.09 -16.37 -2.83
N TYR A 157 -3.23 -16.75 -1.56
CA TYR A 157 -3.34 -18.16 -1.15
C TYR A 157 -4.58 -18.82 -1.75
N GLN A 158 -5.71 -18.12 -1.77
CA GLN A 158 -6.94 -18.61 -2.41
C GLN A 158 -6.72 -18.86 -3.91
N ALA A 159 -6.07 -17.94 -4.61
CA ALA A 159 -5.76 -18.09 -6.03
C ALA A 159 -4.79 -19.26 -6.31
N GLU A 160 -3.86 -19.52 -5.39
CA GLU A 160 -2.89 -20.62 -5.47
C GLU A 160 -3.46 -21.98 -4.97
N GLY A 161 -4.70 -22.01 -4.50
CA GLY A 161 -5.32 -23.23 -3.93
C GLY A 161 -4.67 -23.69 -2.62
N ARG A 162 -4.06 -22.77 -1.87
CA ARG A 162 -3.33 -23.08 -0.63
C ARG A 162 -4.29 -23.13 0.57
N PRO A 163 -4.14 -24.10 1.48
CA PRO A 163 -5.03 -24.24 2.61
C PRO A 163 -4.80 -23.13 3.64
N LEU A 164 -5.85 -22.86 4.42
CA LEU A 164 -5.84 -21.83 5.47
C LEU A 164 -4.80 -22.11 6.57
N SER A 165 -4.54 -23.38 6.86
CA SER A 165 -3.46 -23.79 7.78
C SER A 165 -2.10 -23.25 7.35
N GLN A 166 -1.79 -23.29 6.04
CA GLN A 166 -0.52 -22.78 5.54
C GLN A 166 -0.39 -21.26 5.66
N PHE A 167 -1.52 -20.54 5.57
CA PHE A 167 -1.55 -19.08 5.77
C PHE A 167 -1.17 -18.74 7.23
N ILE A 168 -1.76 -19.48 8.17
CA ILE A 168 -1.47 -19.36 9.61
C ILE A 168 -0.02 -19.75 9.93
N ASP A 169 0.48 -20.86 9.37
CA ASP A 169 1.86 -21.31 9.58
C ASP A 169 2.87 -20.29 9.04
N THR A 170 2.54 -19.63 7.93
CA THR A 170 3.39 -18.57 7.37
C THR A 170 3.45 -17.35 8.28
N TRP A 171 2.33 -16.97 8.89
CA TRP A 171 2.32 -15.92 9.91
C TRP A 171 3.20 -16.28 11.10
N GLN A 172 3.09 -17.50 11.63
CA GLN A 172 3.94 -17.94 12.75
C GLN A 172 5.42 -17.88 12.42
N ARG A 173 5.80 -18.37 11.24
CA ARG A 173 7.20 -18.29 10.79
C ARG A 173 7.69 -16.85 10.68
N GLN A 174 6.85 -15.93 10.20
CA GLN A 174 7.22 -14.50 10.16
C GLN A 174 7.49 -13.94 11.56
N GLN A 175 6.73 -14.35 12.58
CA GLN A 175 6.98 -13.99 13.98
C GLN A 175 8.29 -14.61 14.51
N GLU A 176 8.48 -15.91 14.30
CA GLU A 176 9.68 -16.64 14.72
C GLU A 176 10.97 -16.03 14.14
N TYR A 177 10.92 -15.60 12.88
CA TYR A 177 12.05 -14.97 12.18
C TYR A 177 12.19 -13.47 12.40
N LYS A 178 11.39 -12.86 13.29
CA LYS A 178 11.39 -11.41 13.55
C LYS A 178 11.27 -10.57 12.28
N TYR A 179 10.48 -11.07 11.33
CA TYR A 179 10.31 -10.45 10.02
C TYR A 179 9.71 -9.05 10.15
N TRP A 180 8.70 -8.91 11.01
CA TRP A 180 7.99 -7.65 11.19
C TRP A 180 8.79 -6.62 11.96
N GLU A 181 9.57 -7.01 12.96
CA GLU A 181 10.47 -6.12 13.68
C GLU A 181 11.53 -5.55 12.75
N THR A 182 12.09 -6.39 11.88
CA THR A 182 13.02 -5.99 10.83
C THR A 182 12.35 -5.02 9.86
N ARG A 183 11.15 -5.36 9.35
CA ARG A 183 10.41 -4.50 8.42
C ARG A 183 9.99 -3.16 9.05
N ILE A 184 9.65 -3.12 10.32
CA ILE A 184 9.29 -1.88 11.04
C ILE A 184 10.53 -1.02 11.26
N ARG A 185 11.64 -1.62 11.74
CA ARG A 185 12.90 -0.90 11.99
C ARG A 185 13.46 -0.34 10.69
N ASP A 186 13.47 -1.16 9.64
CA ASP A 186 14.16 -0.84 8.41
C ASP A 186 13.22 -0.16 7.40
N GLY A 187 11.91 -0.36 7.46
CA GLY A 187 10.96 0.20 6.49
C GLY A 187 10.31 1.52 6.90
N LEU A 188 10.19 1.79 8.20
CA LEU A 188 9.56 3.01 8.71
C LEU A 188 10.59 3.93 9.35
N ARG A 189 10.49 5.21 9.03
CA ARG A 189 11.36 6.29 9.50
C ARG A 189 10.74 7.03 10.68
N PHE A 190 9.41 7.22 10.69
CA PHE A 190 8.74 7.99 11.74
C PHE A 190 8.43 7.11 12.94
N GLU A 191 8.62 7.65 14.16
CA GLU A 191 8.31 6.93 15.38
C GLU A 191 6.80 6.72 15.54
N CYS A 192 5.99 7.70 15.11
CA CYS A 192 4.55 7.55 15.10
C CYS A 192 4.09 6.41 14.18
N SER A 193 4.67 6.28 12.99
CA SER A 193 4.42 5.16 12.08
C SER A 193 4.83 3.83 12.70
N ARG A 194 6.02 3.74 13.32
CA ARG A 194 6.50 2.52 14.00
C ARG A 194 5.55 2.10 15.12
N ALA A 195 5.03 3.03 15.90
CA ALA A 195 4.06 2.76 16.96
C ALA A 195 2.76 2.16 16.39
N ILE A 196 2.19 2.77 15.34
CA ILE A 196 0.97 2.26 14.68
C ILE A 196 1.21 0.89 14.04
N ALA A 197 2.35 0.68 13.39
CA ALA A 197 2.70 -0.60 12.79
C ALA A 197 2.73 -1.74 13.83
N ARG A 198 3.31 -1.49 15.01
CA ARG A 198 3.30 -2.46 16.12
C ARG A 198 1.88 -2.81 16.59
N GLN A 199 1.02 -1.80 16.73
CA GLN A 199 -0.39 -2.01 17.08
C GLN A 199 -1.12 -2.85 16.03
N ARG A 200 -0.90 -2.55 14.74
CA ARG A 200 -1.50 -3.32 13.63
C ARG A 200 -1.03 -4.77 13.60
N ILE A 201 0.23 -5.05 13.91
CA ILE A 201 0.76 -6.41 13.98
C ILE A 201 0.15 -7.18 15.15
N ALA A 202 0.00 -6.55 16.33
CA ALA A 202 -0.68 -7.17 17.47
C ALA A 202 -2.12 -7.58 17.12
N ALA A 203 -2.87 -6.71 16.43
CA ALA A 203 -4.23 -7.03 15.98
C ALA A 203 -4.28 -8.21 14.98
N VAL A 204 -3.28 -8.34 14.10
CA VAL A 204 -3.19 -9.51 13.21
C VAL A 204 -2.88 -10.78 14.01
N ASP A 205 -2.05 -10.69 15.05
CA ASP A 205 -1.73 -11.85 15.88
C ASP A 205 -2.96 -12.40 16.62
N GLU A 206 -3.79 -11.50 17.16
CA GLU A 206 -5.08 -11.85 17.75
C GLU A 206 -6.00 -12.53 16.72
N MET A 207 -6.11 -11.97 15.51
CA MET A 207 -6.90 -12.56 14.43
C MET A 207 -6.39 -13.96 14.05
N MET A 208 -5.09 -14.14 13.88
CA MET A 208 -4.48 -15.42 13.49
C MET A 208 -4.66 -16.48 14.58
N THR A 209 -4.63 -16.07 15.85
CA THR A 209 -4.94 -16.93 16.99
C THR A 209 -6.41 -17.37 16.96
N GLY A 210 -7.34 -16.43 16.80
CA GLY A 210 -8.77 -16.75 16.67
C GLY A 210 -9.05 -17.69 15.48
N LEU A 211 -8.41 -17.43 14.35
CA LEU A 211 -8.52 -18.26 13.15
C LEU A 211 -8.01 -19.69 13.38
N ARG A 212 -6.88 -19.85 14.07
CA ARG A 212 -6.36 -21.18 14.46
C ARG A 212 -7.33 -21.92 15.35
N ASN A 213 -7.88 -21.25 16.37
CA ASN A 213 -8.82 -21.86 17.30
C ASN A 213 -10.06 -22.36 16.57
N ALA A 214 -10.63 -21.55 15.68
CA ALA A 214 -11.80 -21.91 14.88
C ALA A 214 -11.55 -23.12 13.96
N ILE A 215 -10.38 -23.20 13.32
CA ILE A 215 -10.04 -24.33 12.43
C ILE A 215 -9.78 -25.63 13.22
N THR A 216 -9.19 -25.51 14.41
CA THR A 216 -8.83 -26.67 15.24
C THR A 216 -9.95 -27.11 16.19
N GLY A 217 -11.03 -26.32 16.28
CA GLY A 217 -12.13 -26.49 17.21
C GLY A 217 -11.70 -26.36 18.68
N GLN A 218 -10.62 -25.63 18.96
CA GLN A 218 -10.09 -25.50 20.33
C GLN A 218 -11.05 -24.73 21.25
N ASP A 219 -11.75 -23.74 20.69
CA ASP A 219 -12.84 -23.02 21.35
C ASP A 219 -13.99 -23.93 21.76
N LEU A 220 -14.39 -24.85 20.88
CA LEU A 220 -15.44 -25.83 21.15
C LEU A 220 -15.00 -26.84 22.22
N LYS A 221 -13.77 -27.34 22.14
CA LYS A 221 -13.20 -28.28 23.13
C LYS A 221 -13.21 -27.68 24.53
N ALA A 222 -12.79 -26.43 24.67
CA ALA A 222 -12.74 -25.71 25.94
C ALA A 222 -14.12 -25.51 26.60
N MET A 223 -15.23 -25.72 25.88
CA MET A 223 -16.59 -25.59 26.42
C MET A 223 -17.25 -26.91 26.81
N ILE A 224 -16.68 -28.04 26.38
CA ILE A 224 -17.24 -29.37 26.62
C ILE A 224 -16.43 -30.11 27.70
N GLU A 225 -15.18 -29.71 27.93
CA GLU A 225 -14.29 -30.19 29.00
C GLU A 225 -14.42 -29.35 30.29
#